data_AF-A0A800DPC1-F1
#
_entry.id   AF-A0A800DPC1-F1
#
_cell.length_a   1.000
_cell.length_b   1.000
_cell.length_c   1.000
_cell.angle_alpha   90.00
_cell.angle_beta   90.00
_cell.angle_gamma   90.00
#
_symmetry.space_group_name_H-M   'P 1'
#
loop_
_entity.id
_entity.type
_entity.pdbx_description
1 polymer ?
#
loop_
_entity_poly.entity_id
_entity_poly.type
_entity_poly.pdbx_seq_one_letter_code
_entity_poly.pdbx_strand_id
1 'polypeptide(L)'
;MMKEDNAMEEKPIITPSQFLTLEGITSEDNQCTVAIVAFCPFHEMKDKARARSLDKSLFVHIDLSHQFHGFANGRQFLMVDCVYGGPVCATVIEEMAYLGVKHVIGYGYSGSLRKEIMPGSIVLALSAIVSDGTSREYSEASEVKASAVLLSKFDKLDVSLRNRVFSGKAWTTDAIYREYPSKIQSWLKAGADLVNMDTSHFCAVSQAVGIEALYFSLISDYVGEKNGSNSS
;
A
#
# COMPACT_ATOMS: atom_id res chain seq x y z
N MET A 1 -43.72 -10.03 0.05
CA MET A 1 -43.53 -10.48 1.44
C MET A 1 -42.08 -10.97 1.55
N MET A 2 -41.25 -10.19 2.26
CA MET A 2 -39.88 -10.49 2.74
C MET A 2 -38.80 -10.74 1.67
N LYS A 3 -37.58 -10.19 1.78
CA LYS A 3 -36.78 -9.97 2.98
C LYS A 3 -36.09 -8.60 3.00
N GLU A 4 -36.42 -7.79 4.00
CA GLU A 4 -35.44 -6.89 4.60
C GLU A 4 -34.61 -7.77 5.54
N ASP A 5 -33.56 -8.40 5.01
CA ASP A 5 -32.53 -8.96 5.87
C ASP A 5 -31.74 -7.77 6.42
N ASN A 6 -32.23 -7.22 7.53
CA ASN A 6 -31.51 -6.29 8.38
C ASN A 6 -30.43 -7.11 9.11
N ALA A 7 -29.45 -7.60 8.35
CA ALA A 7 -28.29 -8.27 8.90
C ALA A 7 -27.57 -7.23 9.75
N MET A 8 -27.61 -7.42 11.07
CA MET A 8 -26.80 -6.65 12.00
C MET A 8 -25.36 -6.79 11.52
N GLU A 9 -24.77 -5.68 11.06
CA GLU A 9 -23.38 -5.65 10.61
C GLU A 9 -22.51 -6.16 11.76
N GLU A 10 -21.84 -7.30 11.53
CA GLU A 10 -20.99 -7.94 12.52
C GLU A 10 -19.83 -6.99 12.86
N LYS A 11 -19.59 -6.78 14.15
CA LYS A 11 -18.58 -5.83 14.62
C LYS A 11 -17.37 -6.58 15.19
N PRO A 12 -16.14 -6.08 14.96
CA PRO A 12 -14.96 -6.68 15.55
C PRO A 12 -14.99 -6.54 17.08
N ILE A 13 -14.38 -7.53 17.76
CA ILE A 13 -14.29 -7.55 19.24
C ILE A 13 -13.44 -6.39 19.74
N ILE A 14 -12.38 -6.03 19.00
CA ILE A 14 -11.46 -4.93 19.29
C ILE A 14 -11.44 -4.01 18.08
N THR A 15 -11.57 -2.71 18.33
CA THR A 15 -11.45 -1.65 17.30
C THR A 15 -10.17 -0.85 17.51
N PRO A 16 -9.64 -0.16 16.48
CA PRO A 16 -8.48 0.72 16.63
C PRO A 16 -8.67 1.77 17.72
N SER A 17 -9.86 2.34 17.87
CA SER A 17 -10.15 3.35 18.89
C SER A 17 -10.01 2.80 20.31
N GLN A 18 -10.55 1.59 20.55
CA GLN A 18 -10.42 0.91 21.84
C GLN A 18 -8.97 0.54 22.14
N PHE A 19 -8.26 -0.03 21.16
CA PHE A 19 -6.88 -0.46 21.36
C PHE A 19 -5.93 0.72 21.59
N LEU A 20 -5.97 1.74 20.72
CA LEU A 20 -5.12 2.93 20.85
C LEU A 20 -5.40 3.72 22.12
N THR A 21 -6.66 3.80 22.57
CA THR A 21 -6.99 4.49 23.81
C THR A 21 -6.39 3.79 25.04
N LEU A 22 -6.26 2.46 25.04
CA LEU A 22 -5.56 1.72 26.10
C LEU A 22 -4.07 2.07 26.16
N GLU A 23 -3.48 2.35 24.99
CA GLU A 23 -2.09 2.83 24.85
C GLU A 23 -1.96 4.35 25.07
N GLY A 24 -3.04 5.03 25.48
CA GLY A 24 -3.06 6.47 25.74
C GLY A 24 -2.99 7.32 24.47
N ILE A 25 -3.37 6.77 23.31
CA ILE A 25 -3.39 7.43 22.01
C ILE A 25 -4.85 7.73 21.61
N THR A 26 -5.12 8.98 21.25
CA THR A 26 -6.44 9.45 20.83
C THR A 26 -6.37 10.10 19.45
N SER A 27 -7.52 10.31 18.81
CA SER A 27 -7.59 11.03 17.54
C SER A 27 -7.04 12.46 17.61
N GLU A 28 -6.98 13.07 18.80
CA GLU A 28 -6.44 14.43 19.00
C GLU A 28 -4.91 14.47 18.92
N ASP A 29 -4.23 13.33 19.07
CA ASP A 29 -2.77 13.23 18.97
C ASP A 29 -2.26 13.41 17.52
N ASN A 30 -3.16 13.43 16.52
CA ASN A 30 -2.80 13.67 15.12
C ASN A 30 -3.65 14.79 14.49
N GLN A 31 -2.99 15.64 13.71
CA GLN A 31 -3.63 16.69 12.91
C GLN A 31 -3.44 16.48 11.39
N CYS A 32 -2.65 15.49 11.00
CA CYS A 32 -2.34 15.22 9.60
C CYS A 32 -3.45 14.40 8.94
N THR A 33 -3.96 14.89 7.81
CA THR A 33 -4.96 14.18 6.99
C THR A 33 -4.36 13.40 5.82
N VAL A 34 -3.03 13.46 5.66
CA VAL A 34 -2.25 12.77 4.63
C VAL A 34 -1.17 11.96 5.31
N ALA A 35 -0.96 10.74 4.84
CA ALA A 35 0.15 9.91 5.28
C ALA A 35 0.91 9.26 4.11
N ILE A 36 2.16 8.90 4.37
CA ILE A 36 2.99 8.07 3.50
C ILE A 36 3.30 6.78 4.26
N VAL A 37 3.06 5.63 3.62
CA VAL A 37 3.41 4.31 4.14
C VAL A 37 4.52 3.74 3.26
N ALA A 38 5.69 3.51 3.86
CA ALA A 38 6.83 2.90 3.19
C ALA A 38 6.96 1.45 3.65
N PHE A 39 6.79 0.51 2.72
CA PHE A 39 6.93 -0.91 3.02
C PHE A 39 8.41 -1.26 3.16
N CYS A 40 9.18 -0.97 2.11
CA CYS A 40 10.64 -1.04 2.13
C CYS A 40 11.23 0.37 1.89
N PRO A 41 11.73 1.06 2.92
CA PRO A 41 12.17 2.45 2.78
C PRO A 41 13.46 2.60 1.97
N PHE A 42 13.50 3.62 1.11
CA PHE A 42 14.73 4.09 0.47
C PHE A 42 15.47 5.04 1.43
N HIS A 43 16.79 4.94 1.51
CA HIS A 43 17.60 5.76 2.43
C HIS A 43 17.31 7.26 2.32
N GLU A 44 17.20 7.80 1.11
CA GLU A 44 17.03 9.25 0.89
C GLU A 44 15.61 9.78 1.11
N MET A 45 14.60 8.90 1.25
CA MET A 45 13.21 9.36 1.25
C MET A 45 12.89 10.18 2.50
N LYS A 46 13.48 9.85 3.64
CA LYS A 46 13.34 10.61 4.89
C LYS A 46 13.86 12.04 4.71
N ASP A 47 15.02 12.20 4.08
CA ASP A 47 15.61 13.52 3.83
C ASP A 47 14.75 14.35 2.86
N LYS A 48 14.29 13.74 1.76
CA LYS A 48 13.38 14.38 0.79
C LYS A 48 12.05 14.77 1.42
N ALA A 49 11.54 13.95 2.32
CA ALA A 49 10.34 14.21 3.10
C ALA A 49 10.57 15.18 4.27
N ARG A 50 11.82 15.60 4.54
CA ARG A 50 12.19 16.37 5.75
C ARG A 50 11.64 15.72 7.03
N ALA A 51 11.65 14.39 7.04
CA ALA A 51 11.03 13.58 8.07
C ALA A 51 11.74 13.78 9.41
N ARG A 52 10.96 13.97 10.47
CA ARG A 52 11.41 14.05 11.87
C ARG A 52 10.64 13.04 12.69
N SER A 53 11.34 12.30 13.55
CA SER A 53 10.70 11.30 14.42
C SER A 53 9.61 11.94 15.26
N LEU A 54 8.56 11.18 15.53
CA LEU A 54 7.53 11.59 16.48
C LEU A 54 8.09 11.62 17.90
N ASP A 55 7.59 12.54 18.72
CA ASP A 55 7.92 12.58 20.16
C ASP A 55 7.16 11.51 20.95
N LYS A 56 6.04 11.04 20.40
CA LYS A 56 5.14 10.02 20.96
C LYS A 56 4.74 9.05 19.86
N SER A 57 4.71 7.75 20.17
CA SER A 57 4.20 6.74 19.24
C SER A 57 2.72 6.96 18.96
N LEU A 58 2.33 6.89 17.68
CA LEU A 58 0.94 6.90 17.24
C LEU A 58 0.49 5.54 16.70
N PHE A 59 1.44 4.70 16.31
CA PHE A 59 1.21 3.37 15.75
C PHE A 59 1.86 2.32 16.64
N VAL A 60 1.07 1.42 17.21
CA VAL A 60 1.52 0.53 18.30
C VAL A 60 2.36 -0.65 17.80
N HIS A 61 2.16 -1.04 16.54
CA HIS A 61 2.84 -2.16 15.92
C HIS A 61 4.09 -1.76 15.13
N ILE A 62 4.45 -0.47 15.16
CA ILE A 62 5.63 0.07 14.50
C ILE A 62 6.50 0.71 15.56
N ASP A 63 7.79 0.42 15.55
CA ASP A 63 8.73 1.05 16.47
C ASP A 63 8.76 2.58 16.27
N LEU A 64 8.94 3.34 17.35
CA LEU A 64 8.94 4.81 17.30
C LEU A 64 10.02 5.37 16.35
N SER A 65 11.14 4.66 16.17
CA SER A 65 12.19 5.04 15.21
C SER A 65 11.77 4.95 13.75
N HIS A 66 10.58 4.40 13.47
CA HIS A 66 9.97 4.22 12.15
C HIS A 66 8.70 5.07 11.96
N GLN A 67 8.44 6.02 12.85
CA GLN A 67 7.29 6.92 12.80
C GLN A 67 7.75 8.38 12.76
N PHE A 68 7.21 9.15 11.82
CA PHE A 68 7.69 10.50 11.53
C PHE A 68 6.57 11.48 11.19
N HIS A 69 6.86 12.75 11.41
CA HIS A 69 6.26 13.84 10.67
C HIS A 69 7.14 14.21 9.48
N GLY A 70 6.60 14.14 8.28
CA GLY A 70 7.18 14.69 7.07
C GLY A 70 6.62 16.08 6.75
N PHE A 71 7.31 16.82 5.88
CA PHE A 71 6.92 18.15 5.44
C PHE A 71 7.21 18.37 3.96
N ALA A 72 6.17 18.65 3.18
CA ALA A 72 6.28 18.97 1.75
C ALA A 72 5.29 20.06 1.36
N ASN A 73 5.73 21.02 0.53
CA ASN A 73 4.88 22.10 -0.01
C ASN A 73 4.06 22.86 1.05
N GLY A 74 4.65 23.14 2.22
CA GLY A 74 3.97 23.86 3.29
C GLY A 74 3.03 23.00 4.14
N ARG A 75 2.92 21.69 3.87
CA ARG A 75 2.01 20.77 4.55
C ARG A 75 2.77 19.67 5.28
N GLN A 76 2.39 19.45 6.53
CA GLN A 76 2.84 18.32 7.34
C GLN A 76 2.01 17.08 7.02
N PHE A 77 2.66 15.91 7.05
CA PHE A 77 2.03 14.60 6.86
C PHE A 77 2.65 13.58 7.81
N LEU A 78 1.93 12.48 8.08
CA LEU A 78 2.51 11.34 8.79
C LEU A 78 3.32 10.49 7.82
N MET A 79 4.45 9.97 8.27
CA MET A 79 5.19 8.96 7.52
C MET A 79 5.51 7.81 8.44
N VAL A 80 5.23 6.60 7.98
CA VAL A 80 5.56 5.35 8.67
C VAL A 80 6.35 4.50 7.69
N ASP A 81 7.48 3.95 8.13
CA ASP A 81 8.26 3.02 7.33
C ASP A 81 8.40 1.63 7.96
N CYS A 82 8.99 0.70 7.21
CA CYS A 82 9.13 -0.71 7.60
C CYS A 82 7.79 -1.42 7.84
N VAL A 83 6.74 -1.03 7.11
CA VAL A 83 5.42 -1.66 7.19
C VAL A 83 5.40 -2.90 6.30
N TYR A 84 5.92 -4.03 6.79
CA TYR A 84 6.04 -5.24 5.96
C TYR A 84 4.85 -6.18 6.08
N GLY A 85 4.22 -6.47 4.94
CA GLY A 85 3.20 -7.50 4.80
C GLY A 85 1.79 -7.08 5.23
N GLY A 86 0.82 -7.92 4.85
CA GLY A 86 -0.61 -7.64 4.98
C GLY A 86 -1.07 -7.31 6.39
N PRO A 87 -0.81 -8.15 7.40
CA PRO A 87 -1.33 -7.93 8.75
C PRO A 87 -0.86 -6.61 9.37
N VAL A 88 0.43 -6.25 9.19
CA VAL A 88 0.99 -5.00 9.73
C VAL A 88 0.46 -3.79 8.94
N CYS A 89 0.33 -3.89 7.61
CA CYS A 89 -0.28 -2.83 6.83
C CYS A 89 -1.74 -2.59 7.25
N ALA A 90 -2.50 -3.65 7.47
CA ALA A 90 -3.90 -3.55 7.86
C ALA A 90 -4.05 -2.79 9.18
N THR A 91 -3.29 -3.17 10.23
CA THR A 91 -3.33 -2.47 11.52
C THR A 91 -2.97 -1.00 11.37
N VAL A 92 -1.87 -0.68 10.67
CA VAL A 92 -1.42 0.70 10.46
C VAL A 92 -2.48 1.55 9.73
N ILE A 93 -3.10 1.03 8.68
CA ILE A 93 -4.11 1.78 7.91
C ILE A 93 -5.39 1.99 8.72
N GLU A 94 -5.83 1.01 9.49
CA GLU A 94 -6.98 1.17 10.39
C GLU A 94 -6.70 2.20 11.50
N GLU A 95 -5.51 2.14 12.11
CA GLU A 95 -5.05 3.14 13.07
C GLU A 95 -4.98 4.54 12.44
N MET A 96 -4.47 4.65 11.21
CA MET A 96 -4.47 5.91 10.44
C MET A 96 -5.89 6.45 10.25
N ALA A 97 -6.87 5.58 9.95
CA ALA A 97 -8.26 6.00 9.78
C ALA A 97 -8.85 6.56 11.07
N TYR A 98 -8.60 5.90 12.21
CA TYR A 98 -8.99 6.40 13.54
C TYR A 98 -8.31 7.73 13.88
N LEU A 99 -7.02 7.85 13.59
CA LEU A 99 -6.23 9.09 13.76
C LEU A 99 -6.63 10.21 12.79
N GLY A 100 -7.63 10.00 11.93
CA GLY A 100 -8.18 11.03 11.05
C GLY A 100 -7.47 11.22 9.72
N VAL A 101 -6.55 10.33 9.35
CA VAL A 101 -5.94 10.30 8.01
C VAL A 101 -7.02 10.01 6.97
N LYS A 102 -6.93 10.69 5.81
CA LYS A 102 -7.91 10.58 4.71
C LYS A 102 -7.29 10.16 3.39
N HIS A 103 -6.00 10.42 3.21
CA HIS A 103 -5.28 10.08 1.98
C HIS A 103 -3.95 9.43 2.33
N VAL A 104 -3.66 8.30 1.71
CA VAL A 104 -2.41 7.57 1.93
C VAL A 104 -1.70 7.31 0.60
N ILE A 105 -0.40 7.56 0.59
CA ILE A 105 0.48 7.14 -0.50
C ILE A 105 1.37 6.02 0.02
N GLY A 106 1.18 4.81 -0.52
CA GLY A 106 2.05 3.67 -0.29
C GLY A 106 3.21 3.66 -1.27
N TYR A 107 4.39 3.20 -0.84
CA TYR A 107 5.45 2.85 -1.77
C TYR A 107 6.34 1.71 -1.28
N GLY A 108 6.96 1.02 -2.22
CA GLY A 108 7.89 -0.06 -1.96
C GLY A 108 8.60 -0.54 -3.23
N TYR A 109 9.26 -1.69 -3.13
CA TYR A 109 9.90 -2.34 -4.27
C TYR A 109 8.96 -3.33 -4.94
N SER A 110 9.18 -3.59 -6.22
CA SER A 110 8.46 -4.63 -6.94
C SER A 110 9.31 -5.26 -8.02
N GLY A 111 9.07 -6.54 -8.28
CA GLY A 111 9.61 -7.24 -9.44
C GLY A 111 8.73 -6.98 -10.66
N SER A 112 9.33 -6.68 -11.80
CA SER A 112 8.60 -6.54 -13.06
C SER A 112 8.31 -7.91 -13.68
N LEU A 113 7.09 -8.11 -14.18
CA LEU A 113 6.71 -9.26 -15.00
C LEU A 113 6.75 -8.92 -16.51
N ARG A 114 6.93 -7.64 -16.86
CA ARG A 114 6.94 -7.12 -18.23
C ARG A 114 8.34 -6.69 -18.64
N LYS A 115 8.81 -7.14 -19.80
CA LYS A 115 10.18 -6.83 -20.27
C LYS A 115 10.37 -5.33 -20.54
N GLU A 116 9.29 -4.62 -20.81
CA GLU A 116 9.27 -3.20 -21.13
C GLU A 116 9.39 -2.32 -19.86
N ILE A 117 9.05 -2.87 -18.69
CA ILE A 117 9.17 -2.18 -17.40
C ILE A 117 10.49 -2.59 -16.76
N MET A 118 11.51 -1.76 -16.96
CA MET A 118 12.90 -2.02 -16.56
C MET A 118 13.16 -1.64 -15.10
N PRO A 119 14.15 -2.25 -14.42
CA PRO A 119 14.64 -1.78 -13.12
C PRO A 119 14.94 -0.28 -13.12
N GLY A 120 14.56 0.39 -12.03
CA GLY A 120 14.61 1.85 -11.88
C GLY A 120 13.35 2.57 -12.38
N SER A 121 12.43 1.88 -13.06
CA SER A 121 11.12 2.44 -13.42
C SER A 121 10.24 2.64 -12.17
N ILE A 122 9.40 3.66 -12.20
CA ILE A 122 8.34 3.87 -11.21
C ILE A 122 7.02 3.43 -11.84
N VAL A 123 6.27 2.59 -11.15
CA VAL A 123 4.94 2.13 -11.59
C VAL A 123 3.89 2.55 -10.57
N LEU A 124 2.85 3.24 -11.02
CA LEU A 124 1.63 3.44 -10.26
C LEU A 124 0.74 2.20 -10.42
N ALA A 125 0.44 1.52 -9.32
CA ALA A 125 -0.48 0.39 -9.37
C ALA A 125 -1.92 0.88 -9.49
N LEU A 126 -2.56 0.63 -10.64
CA LEU A 126 -3.97 1.00 -10.88
C LEU A 126 -4.94 0.01 -10.23
N SER A 127 -4.49 -1.23 -10.08
CA SER A 127 -5.22 -2.32 -9.46
C SER A 127 -4.25 -3.36 -8.93
N ALA A 128 -4.74 -4.21 -8.04
CA ALA A 128 -4.00 -5.36 -7.55
C ALA A 128 -4.91 -6.58 -7.45
N ILE A 129 -4.37 -7.73 -7.84
CA ILE A 129 -5.04 -9.02 -7.72
C ILE A 129 -5.05 -9.43 -6.25
N VAL A 130 -6.22 -9.78 -5.74
CA VAL A 130 -6.43 -10.27 -4.37
C VAL A 130 -6.03 -11.74 -4.31
N SER A 131 -4.78 -11.99 -3.90
CA SER A 131 -4.23 -13.35 -3.82
C SER A 131 -3.66 -13.73 -2.45
N ASP A 132 -3.45 -12.73 -1.58
CA ASP A 132 -2.99 -12.87 -0.21
C ASP A 132 -4.13 -13.15 0.77
N GLY A 133 -3.78 -13.51 2.01
CA GLY A 133 -4.75 -13.75 3.08
C GLY A 133 -5.42 -12.48 3.59
N THR A 134 -4.67 -11.38 3.75
CA THR A 134 -5.19 -10.17 4.42
C THR A 134 -6.25 -9.48 3.59
N SER A 135 -6.00 -9.27 2.29
CA SER A 135 -6.97 -8.62 1.40
C SER A 135 -8.35 -9.27 1.41
N ARG A 136 -8.42 -10.60 1.61
CA ARG A 136 -9.69 -11.35 1.64
C ARG A 136 -10.52 -11.07 2.87
N GLU A 137 -9.92 -10.62 3.97
CA GLU A 137 -10.64 -10.18 5.17
C GLU A 137 -11.34 -8.82 4.96
N TYR A 138 -10.93 -8.07 3.93
CA TYR A 138 -11.43 -6.72 3.64
C TYR A 138 -12.21 -6.62 2.32
N SER A 139 -12.18 -7.65 1.47
CA SER A 139 -12.80 -7.63 0.15
C SER A 139 -13.08 -9.01 -0.41
N GLU A 140 -14.31 -9.20 -0.90
CA GLU A 140 -14.73 -10.38 -1.68
C GLU A 140 -14.34 -10.29 -3.16
N ALA A 141 -13.82 -9.13 -3.61
CA ALA A 141 -13.42 -8.95 -4.99
C ALA A 141 -12.12 -9.70 -5.30
N SER A 142 -12.03 -10.28 -6.49
CA SER A 142 -10.76 -10.88 -6.97
C SER A 142 -9.69 -9.84 -7.31
N GLU A 143 -10.07 -8.56 -7.37
CA GLU A 143 -9.20 -7.43 -7.71
C GLU A 143 -9.65 -6.18 -6.96
N VAL A 144 -8.70 -5.44 -6.40
CA VAL A 144 -8.91 -4.13 -5.76
C VAL A 144 -8.28 -3.02 -6.60
N LYS A 145 -8.92 -1.86 -6.63
CA LYS A 145 -8.51 -0.72 -7.47
C LYS A 145 -7.89 0.41 -6.66
N ALA A 146 -7.04 1.20 -7.30
CA ALA A 146 -6.55 2.45 -6.73
C ALA A 146 -7.68 3.49 -6.59
N SER A 147 -7.49 4.47 -5.68
CA SER A 147 -8.45 5.55 -5.46
C SER A 147 -8.67 6.39 -6.74
N ALA A 148 -9.92 6.42 -7.22
CA ALA A 148 -10.29 7.27 -8.36
C ALA A 148 -10.07 8.77 -8.05
N VAL A 149 -10.27 9.18 -6.80
CA VAL A 149 -10.06 10.57 -6.34
C VAL A 149 -8.59 10.95 -6.46
N LEU A 150 -7.68 10.10 -5.97
CA LEU A 150 -6.25 10.38 -6.05
C LEU A 150 -5.71 10.18 -7.47
N LEU A 151 -6.24 9.25 -8.26
CA LEU A 151 -5.91 9.13 -9.69
C LEU A 151 -6.24 10.42 -10.44
N SER A 152 -7.43 11.00 -10.21
CA SER A 152 -7.80 12.29 -10.81
C SER A 152 -6.87 13.45 -10.38
N LYS A 153 -6.36 13.42 -9.14
CA LYS A 153 -5.34 14.39 -8.69
C LYS A 153 -3.99 14.13 -9.37
N PHE A 154 -3.60 12.86 -9.52
CA PHE A 154 -2.39 12.47 -10.22
C PHE A 154 -2.42 12.93 -11.68
N ASP A 155 -3.54 12.75 -12.39
CA ASP A 155 -3.70 13.15 -13.80
C ASP A 155 -3.56 14.67 -14.03
N LYS A 156 -3.79 15.47 -13.00
CA LYS A 156 -3.61 16.93 -13.04
C LYS A 156 -2.16 17.37 -12.81
N LEU A 157 -1.26 16.45 -12.48
CA LEU A 157 0.17 16.75 -12.36
C LEU A 157 0.79 17.03 -13.73
N ASP A 158 1.95 17.68 -13.70
CA ASP A 158 2.73 18.02 -14.89
C ASP A 158 2.98 16.79 -15.78
N VAL A 159 2.77 16.95 -17.08
CA VAL A 159 2.89 15.88 -18.07
C VAL A 159 4.29 15.25 -18.03
N SER A 160 5.33 16.05 -17.83
CA SER A 160 6.72 15.56 -17.78
C SER A 160 7.00 14.70 -16.55
N LEU A 161 6.28 14.89 -15.45
CA LEU A 161 6.33 14.02 -14.28
C LEU A 161 5.56 12.73 -14.54
N ARG A 162 4.33 12.84 -15.07
CA ARG A 162 3.50 11.67 -15.36
C ARG A 162 4.12 10.74 -16.39
N ASN A 163 4.78 11.27 -17.42
CA ASN A 163 5.46 10.48 -18.45
C ASN A 163 6.65 9.66 -17.91
N ARG A 164 7.08 9.88 -16.65
CA ARG A 164 8.11 9.09 -15.97
C ARG A 164 7.54 7.95 -15.14
N VAL A 165 6.21 7.84 -15.06
CA VAL A 165 5.50 6.86 -14.24
C VAL A 165 4.70 5.94 -15.15
N PHE A 166 5.04 4.66 -15.13
CA PHE A 166 4.23 3.63 -15.76
C PHE A 166 2.97 3.36 -14.96
N SER A 167 1.98 2.75 -15.58
CA SER A 167 0.81 2.22 -14.90
C SER A 167 0.80 0.71 -15.03
N GLY A 168 0.36 0.00 -14.00
CA GLY A 168 0.31 -1.47 -14.05
C GLY A 168 -0.67 -2.09 -13.07
N LYS A 169 -0.92 -3.38 -13.26
CA LYS A 169 -1.62 -4.25 -12.32
C LYS A 169 -0.63 -5.02 -11.46
N ALA A 170 -0.76 -4.91 -10.15
CA ALA A 170 0.05 -5.67 -9.21
C ALA A 170 -0.53 -7.08 -8.96
N TRP A 171 0.34 -8.07 -8.86
CA TRP A 171 0.07 -9.29 -8.14
C TRP A 171 0.75 -9.20 -6.77
N THR A 172 0.00 -9.33 -5.69
CA THR A 172 0.57 -9.37 -4.34
C THR A 172 0.72 -10.80 -3.85
N THR A 173 1.91 -11.16 -3.38
CA THR A 173 2.25 -12.49 -2.86
C THR A 173 2.66 -12.41 -1.39
N ASP A 174 2.29 -13.41 -0.59
CA ASP A 174 2.72 -13.53 0.82
C ASP A 174 4.11 -14.17 0.96
N ALA A 175 4.65 -14.73 -0.12
CA ALA A 175 5.87 -15.53 -0.07
C ALA A 175 6.74 -15.32 -1.32
N ILE A 176 7.64 -14.34 -1.28
CA ILE A 176 8.58 -14.02 -2.37
C ILE A 176 9.44 -15.23 -2.79
N TYR A 177 9.88 -16.07 -1.84
CA TYR A 177 10.65 -17.29 -2.15
C TYR A 177 9.81 -18.44 -2.74
N ARG A 178 8.51 -18.24 -2.99
CA ARG A 178 7.58 -19.21 -3.58
C ARG A 178 7.06 -18.74 -4.95
N GLU A 179 7.84 -17.89 -5.62
CA GLU A 179 7.61 -17.44 -6.98
C GLU A 179 8.13 -18.47 -7.98
N TYR A 180 7.28 -19.43 -8.32
CA TYR A 180 7.60 -20.46 -9.32
C TYR A 180 7.32 -19.95 -10.74
N PRO A 181 8.07 -20.41 -11.76
CA PRO A 181 7.78 -20.06 -13.15
C PRO A 181 6.32 -20.28 -13.55
N SER A 182 5.70 -21.40 -13.13
CA SER A 182 4.28 -21.68 -13.39
C SER A 182 3.33 -20.68 -12.72
N LYS A 183 3.68 -20.20 -11.51
CA LYS A 183 2.91 -19.20 -10.76
C LYS A 183 3.02 -17.84 -11.45
N ILE A 184 4.23 -17.43 -11.82
CA ILE A 184 4.49 -16.22 -12.59
C ILE A 184 3.70 -16.23 -13.91
N GLN A 185 3.76 -17.32 -14.67
CA GLN A 185 3.00 -17.46 -15.91
C GLN A 185 1.49 -17.37 -15.72
N SER A 186 0.98 -17.92 -14.61
CA SER A 186 -0.45 -17.85 -14.30
C SER A 186 -0.89 -16.41 -14.02
N TRP A 187 -0.10 -15.64 -13.27
CA TRP A 187 -0.43 -14.24 -12.97
C TRP A 187 -0.20 -13.30 -14.15
N LEU A 188 0.81 -13.57 -14.99
CA LEU A 188 0.96 -12.92 -16.29
C LEU A 188 -0.29 -13.10 -17.17
N LYS A 189 -0.84 -14.32 -17.23
CA LYS A 189 -2.10 -14.61 -17.94
C LYS A 189 -3.31 -13.92 -17.30
N ALA A 190 -3.31 -13.76 -15.98
CA ALA A 190 -4.31 -12.96 -15.26
C ALA A 190 -4.13 -11.44 -15.44
N GLY A 191 -3.11 -11.01 -16.19
CA GLY A 191 -2.86 -9.62 -16.54
C GLY A 191 -2.04 -8.84 -15.52
N ALA A 192 -1.32 -9.51 -14.62
CA ALA A 192 -0.36 -8.84 -13.73
C ALA A 192 0.84 -8.31 -14.53
N ASP A 193 1.31 -7.12 -14.16
CA ASP A 193 2.47 -6.46 -14.76
C ASP A 193 3.68 -6.42 -13.82
N LEU A 194 3.43 -6.50 -12.51
CA LEU A 194 4.45 -6.49 -11.46
C LEU A 194 4.03 -7.38 -10.29
N VAL A 195 5.01 -7.81 -9.49
CA VAL A 195 4.82 -8.58 -8.27
C VAL A 195 5.41 -7.85 -7.06
N ASN A 196 4.68 -7.82 -5.95
CA ASN A 196 5.17 -7.33 -4.66
C ASN A 196 4.45 -8.02 -3.50
N MET A 197 4.70 -7.52 -2.29
CA MET A 197 4.11 -8.08 -1.07
C MET A 197 3.16 -7.09 -0.39
N ASP A 198 2.63 -6.08 -1.11
CA ASP A 198 2.09 -4.87 -0.46
C ASP A 198 0.74 -4.37 -1.03
N THR A 199 0.59 -4.31 -2.36
CA THR A 199 -0.42 -3.43 -2.97
C THR A 199 -1.87 -3.83 -2.72
N SER A 200 -2.20 -5.13 -2.81
CA SER A 200 -3.60 -5.58 -2.68
C SER A 200 -4.18 -5.28 -1.31
N HIS A 201 -3.52 -5.70 -0.23
CA HIS A 201 -4.06 -5.45 1.11
C HIS A 201 -4.06 -3.97 1.42
N PHE A 202 -3.02 -3.23 1.01
CA PHE A 202 -2.96 -1.78 1.17
C PHE A 202 -4.20 -1.10 0.58
N CYS A 203 -4.58 -1.45 -0.65
CA CYS A 203 -5.78 -0.94 -1.30
C CYS A 203 -7.06 -1.46 -0.65
N ALA A 204 -7.13 -2.76 -0.31
CA ALA A 204 -8.31 -3.39 0.27
C ALA A 204 -8.68 -2.78 1.62
N VAL A 205 -7.73 -2.72 2.57
CA VAL A 205 -7.98 -2.13 3.89
C VAL A 205 -8.29 -0.64 3.78
N SER A 206 -7.59 0.09 2.91
CA SER A 206 -7.85 1.53 2.70
C SER A 206 -9.28 1.78 2.23
N GLN A 207 -9.78 0.99 1.27
CA GLN A 207 -11.16 1.08 0.82
C GLN A 207 -12.15 0.76 1.93
N ALA A 208 -11.90 -0.31 2.70
CA ALA A 208 -12.76 -0.74 3.79
C ALA A 208 -12.92 0.33 4.88
N VAL A 209 -11.86 1.10 5.17
CA VAL A 209 -11.89 2.18 6.18
C VAL A 209 -12.11 3.58 5.60
N GLY A 210 -12.43 3.69 4.31
CA GLY A 210 -12.75 4.97 3.66
C GLY A 210 -11.55 5.91 3.50
N ILE A 211 -10.33 5.36 3.39
CA ILE A 211 -9.11 6.09 3.04
C ILE A 211 -8.89 6.03 1.53
N GLU A 212 -8.62 7.20 0.94
CA GLU A 212 -8.21 7.29 -0.46
C GLU A 212 -6.73 6.92 -0.60
N ALA A 213 -6.40 5.91 -1.40
CA ALA A 213 -5.05 5.35 -1.46
C ALA A 213 -4.48 5.20 -2.89
N LEU A 214 -3.20 5.54 -3.07
CA LEU A 214 -2.38 5.19 -4.24
C LEU A 214 -1.12 4.47 -3.80
N TYR A 215 -0.67 3.50 -4.60
CA TYR A 215 0.56 2.77 -4.34
C TYR A 215 1.55 2.92 -5.51
N PHE A 216 2.79 3.30 -5.21
CA PHE A 216 3.88 3.40 -6.18
C PHE A 216 4.95 2.33 -5.94
N SER A 217 5.29 1.60 -6.99
CA SER A 217 6.36 0.61 -7.02
C SER A 217 7.61 1.18 -7.66
N LEU A 218 8.76 1.06 -6.99
CA LEU A 218 10.06 1.16 -7.63
C LEU A 218 10.49 -0.22 -8.10
N ILE A 219 10.73 -0.38 -9.39
CA ILE A 219 11.11 -1.68 -9.94
C ILE A 219 12.55 -2.00 -9.60
N SER A 220 12.77 -3.08 -8.84
CA SER A 220 14.11 -3.54 -8.42
C SER A 220 14.74 -4.49 -9.43
N ASP A 221 13.93 -5.34 -10.05
CA ASP A 221 14.38 -6.46 -10.87
C ASP A 221 13.29 -6.92 -11.85
N TYR A 222 13.65 -7.83 -12.75
CA TYR A 222 12.74 -8.48 -13.67
C TYR A 222 12.61 -9.96 -13.29
N VAL A 223 11.37 -10.36 -12.96
CA VAL A 223 10.99 -11.69 -12.45
C VAL A 223 10.35 -12.56 -13.55
N GLY A 224 9.95 -11.95 -14.68
CA GLY A 224 9.38 -12.69 -15.81
C GLY A 224 10.36 -13.69 -16.45
N GLU A 225 9.86 -14.51 -17.39
CA GLU A 225 10.70 -15.48 -18.08
C GLU A 225 11.91 -14.79 -18.76
N LYS A 226 13.10 -15.22 -18.36
CA LYS A 226 14.31 -15.04 -19.17
C LYS A 226 14.15 -16.00 -20.35
N ASN A 227 14.06 -15.48 -21.57
CA ASN A 227 14.10 -16.32 -22.77
C ASN A 227 15.30 -17.26 -22.61
N GLY A 228 15.06 -18.57 -22.75
CA GLY A 228 16.05 -19.59 -22.44
C GLY A 228 17.43 -19.24 -22.97
N SER A 229 18.36 -18.96 -22.07
CA SER A 229 19.75 -19.26 -22.33
C SER A 229 19.85 -20.77 -22.33
N ASN A 230 19.78 -21.36 -23.52
CA ASN A 230 20.58 -22.55 -23.78
C ASN A 230 22.03 -22.15 -23.49
N SER A 231 22.49 -22.45 -22.29
CA SER A 231 23.90 -22.52 -21.95
C SER A 231 24.08 -23.80 -21.15
N SER A 232 24.35 -24.84 -21.94
CA SER A 232 25.19 -26.00 -21.64
C SER A 232 26.14 -25.84 -20.47
#